data_AF-A0AAD5YNA8-F1
#
_entry.id   AF-A0AAD5YNA8-F1
#
_cell.length_a   1.000
_cell.length_b   1.000
_cell.length_c   1.000
_cell.angle_alpha   90.00
_cell.angle_beta   90.00
_cell.angle_gamma   90.00
#
_symmetry.space_group_name_H-M   'P 1'
#
loop_
_entity.id
_entity.type
_entity.pdbx_description
1 polymer ?
#
loop_
_entity_poly.entity_id
_entity_poly.type
_entity_poly.pdbx_seq_one_letter_code
_entity_poly.pdbx_strand_id
1 'polypeptide(L)'
;MLPGHGLALLISLMLYQIKAFGLNRMDISQREGEYAVPPGASTILGVEFSGHVAELGQGVQQWKLGDEVFGLVGGVTPFGLRRDICR
;
A
#
# COMPACT_ATOMS: atom_id res chain seq x y z
N MET A 1 -16.18 -11.41 -8.95
CA MET A 1 -17.29 -10.79 -8.19
C MET A 1 -17.42 -11.50 -6.85
N LEU A 2 -16.83 -10.96 -5.79
CA LEU A 2 -17.28 -11.25 -4.43
C LEU A 2 -18.28 -10.14 -4.05
N PRO A 3 -19.53 -10.48 -3.71
CA PRO A 3 -20.56 -9.48 -3.46
C PRO A 3 -20.43 -8.94 -2.03
N GLY A 4 -20.59 -7.62 -1.85
CA GLY A 4 -21.10 -7.07 -0.59
C GLY A 4 -20.16 -6.34 0.38
N HIS A 5 -18.85 -6.22 0.12
CA HIS A 5 -17.92 -5.53 1.06
C HIS A 5 -17.46 -4.14 0.59
N GLY A 6 -17.96 -3.66 -0.56
CA GLY A 6 -17.31 -2.62 -1.35
C GLY A 6 -17.58 -1.15 -1.04
N LEU A 7 -18.36 -0.78 0.00
CA LEU A 7 -18.79 0.63 0.16
C LEU A 7 -18.52 1.28 1.52
N ALA A 8 -18.20 0.53 2.58
CA ALA A 8 -18.04 1.10 3.93
C ALA A 8 -16.57 1.37 4.35
N LEU A 9 -15.58 0.76 3.68
CA LEU A 9 -14.16 0.88 4.05
C LEU A 9 -13.44 2.05 3.38
N LEU A 10 -14.07 2.75 2.43
CA LEU A 10 -13.43 3.73 1.55
C LEU A 10 -13.34 5.15 2.12
N ILE A 11 -13.77 5.40 3.36
CA ILE A 11 -13.75 6.79 3.88
C ILE A 11 -12.31 7.30 3.98
N SER A 12 -11.32 6.47 4.33
CA SER A 12 -9.93 6.94 4.51
C SER A 12 -8.88 6.16 3.71
N LEU A 13 -9.30 5.36 2.72
CA LEU A 13 -8.39 4.57 1.89
C LEU A 13 -8.02 5.30 0.60
N MET A 14 -6.88 4.93 0.01
CA MET A 14 -6.43 5.40 -1.30
C MET A 14 -6.05 4.19 -2.15
N LEU A 15 -6.25 4.31 -3.46
CA LEU A 15 -5.72 3.35 -4.42
C LEU A 15 -4.55 3.97 -5.18
N TYR A 16 -3.57 3.14 -5.50
CA TYR A 16 -2.34 3.55 -6.17
C TYR A 16 -2.17 2.74 -7.44
N GLN A 17 -1.76 3.42 -8.51
CA GLN A 17 -1.26 2.77 -9.71
C GLN A 17 0.26 2.66 -9.58
N ILE A 18 0.71 1.43 -9.31
CA ILE A 18 2.11 1.11 -9.07
C ILE A 18 2.91 1.27 -10.37
N LYS A 19 4.07 1.94 -10.29
CA LYS A 19 5.05 2.07 -11.37
C LYS A 19 6.27 1.18 -11.14
N ALA A 20 6.73 1.09 -9.89
CA ALA A 20 7.82 0.21 -9.49
C ALA A 20 7.61 -0.27 -8.05
N PHE A 21 8.27 -1.37 -7.71
CA PHE A 21 8.33 -1.91 -6.35
C PHE A 21 9.76 -2.37 -6.06
N GLY A 22 10.13 -2.33 -4.78
CA GLY A 22 11.44 -2.78 -4.33
C GLY A 22 11.42 -4.26 -3.97
N LEU A 23 12.54 -4.95 -4.25
CA LEU A 23 12.77 -6.31 -3.77
C LEU A 23 13.67 -6.26 -2.55
N ASN A 24 13.21 -6.87 -1.47
CA ASN A 24 13.84 -6.89 -0.17
C ASN A 24 14.14 -8.33 0.25
N ARG A 25 15.18 -8.51 1.09
CA ARG A 25 15.47 -9.81 1.71
C ARG A 25 14.26 -10.36 2.48
N MET A 26 13.47 -9.47 3.07
CA MET A 26 12.26 -9.82 3.80
C MET A 26 11.20 -10.50 2.92
N ASP A 27 11.11 -10.17 1.62
CA ASP A 27 10.17 -10.81 0.71
C ASP A 27 10.50 -12.30 0.52
N ILE A 28 11.79 -12.64 0.51
CA ILE A 28 12.26 -14.04 0.43
C ILE A 28 11.87 -14.79 1.70
N SER A 29 12.16 -14.21 2.88
CA SER A 29 11.82 -14.81 4.17
C SER A 29 10.31 -14.99 4.35
N GLN A 30 9.50 -14.04 3.87
CA GLN A 30 8.04 -14.15 3.86
C GLN A 30 7.55 -15.25 2.90
N ARG A 31 8.13 -15.33 1.70
CA ARG A 31 7.83 -16.40 0.73
C ARG A 31 8.16 -17.79 1.29
N GLU A 32 9.21 -17.90 2.10
CA GLU A 32 9.65 -19.16 2.72
C GLU A 32 8.91 -19.48 4.02
N GLY A 33 8.02 -18.58 4.48
CA GLY A 33 7.23 -18.76 5.70
C GLY A 33 8.02 -18.52 6.99
N GLU A 34 9.24 -17.98 6.88
CA GLU A 34 10.11 -17.69 8.02
C GLU A 34 9.84 -16.31 8.63
N TYR A 35 9.18 -15.41 7.88
CA TYR A 35 8.77 -14.11 8.38
C TYR A 35 7.37 -14.16 9.00
N ALA A 36 7.27 -13.88 10.31
CA ALA A 36 6.01 -13.88 11.04
C ALA A 36 5.16 -12.66 10.64
N VAL A 37 4.15 -12.90 9.81
CA VAL A 37 3.21 -11.87 9.37
C VAL A 37 2.05 -11.77 10.39
N PRO A 38 1.63 -10.55 10.79
CA PRO A 38 0.47 -10.38 11.66
C PRO A 38 -0.82 -11.02 11.09
N PRO A 39 -1.72 -11.55 11.93
CA PRO A 39 -3.01 -12.06 11.47
C PRO A 39 -3.80 -11.00 10.71
N GLY A 40 -4.39 -11.38 9.57
CA GLY A 40 -5.18 -10.49 8.73
C GLY A 40 -4.38 -9.61 7.76
N ALA A 41 -3.04 -9.73 7.74
CA ALA A 41 -2.24 -9.10 6.70
C ALA A 41 -2.48 -9.75 5.32
N SER A 42 -2.14 -9.00 4.28
CA SER A 42 -2.20 -9.49 2.90
C SER A 42 -1.25 -10.67 2.68
N THR A 43 -1.67 -11.64 1.85
CA THR A 43 -0.82 -12.73 1.37
C THR A 43 0.03 -12.34 0.16
N ILE A 44 -0.21 -11.15 -0.42
CA ILE A 44 0.57 -10.61 -1.53
C ILE A 44 1.91 -10.09 -0.99
N LEU A 45 3.01 -10.48 -1.62
CA LEU A 45 4.37 -10.05 -1.28
C LEU A 45 4.64 -8.59 -1.71
N GLY A 46 5.70 -8.01 -1.14
CA GLY A 46 6.13 -6.65 -1.43
C GLY A 46 5.78 -5.71 -0.30
N VAL A 47 6.78 -4.94 0.12
CA VAL A 47 6.68 -4.04 1.28
C VAL A 47 6.89 -2.58 0.95
N GLU A 48 7.31 -2.28 -0.28
CA GLU A 48 7.53 -0.92 -0.74
C GLU A 48 7.17 -0.74 -2.21
N PHE A 49 6.74 0.47 -2.56
CA PHE A 49 6.38 0.82 -3.93
C PHE A 49 6.58 2.30 -4.23
N SER A 50 6.67 2.60 -5.53
CA SER A 50 6.45 3.95 -6.06
C SER A 50 5.40 3.94 -7.17
N GLY A 51 4.70 5.06 -7.33
CA GLY A 51 3.63 5.18 -8.31
C GLY A 51 2.90 6.50 -8.20
N HIS A 52 1.61 6.49 -8.53
CA HIS A 52 0.74 7.65 -8.36
C HIS A 52 -0.60 7.27 -7.73
N VAL A 53 -1.24 8.26 -7.10
CA VAL A 53 -2.59 8.13 -6.57
C VAL A 53 -3.59 7.94 -7.71
N ALA A 54 -4.29 6.80 -7.72
CA ALA A 54 -5.29 6.44 -8.71
C ALA A 54 -6.72 6.76 -8.23
N GLU A 55 -7.01 6.56 -6.95
CA GLU A 55 -8.30 6.91 -6.35
C GLU A 55 -8.13 7.41 -4.91
N LEU A 56 -9.05 8.27 -4.47
CA LEU A 56 -9.09 8.87 -3.15
C LEU A 56 -10.40 8.52 -2.45
N GLY A 57 -10.30 8.02 -1.22
CA GLY A 57 -11.42 7.89 -0.31
C GLY A 57 -11.98 9.25 0.12
N GLN A 58 -13.27 9.29 0.49
CA GLN A 58 -14.02 10.53 0.73
C GLN A 58 -13.43 11.44 1.81
N GLY A 59 -12.74 10.88 2.81
CA GLY A 59 -12.10 11.55 3.93
C GLY A 59 -10.63 11.88 3.72
N VAL A 60 -10.05 11.56 2.55
CA VAL A 60 -8.64 11.87 2.24
C VAL A 60 -8.54 13.31 1.73
N GLN A 61 -8.00 14.21 2.55
CA GLN A 61 -7.91 15.64 2.22
C GLN A 61 -6.50 16.10 1.80
N GLN A 62 -5.47 15.33 2.16
CA GLN A 62 -4.07 15.77 2.02
C GLN A 62 -3.43 15.38 0.68
N TRP A 63 -4.15 14.64 -0.18
CA TRP A 63 -3.65 14.05 -1.41
C TRP A 63 -4.53 14.40 -2.59
N LYS A 64 -3.97 14.39 -3.80
CA LYS A 64 -4.68 14.60 -5.07
C LYS A 64 -4.47 13.41 -5.99
N LEU A 65 -5.43 13.19 -6.90
CA LEU A 65 -5.27 12.23 -7.99
C LEU A 65 -4.03 12.60 -8.81
N GLY A 66 -3.22 11.60 -9.16
CA GLY A 66 -1.98 11.78 -9.89
C GLY A 66 -0.78 12.22 -9.05
N ASP A 67 -0.93 12.50 -7.75
CA ASP A 67 0.22 12.77 -6.88
C ASP A 67 1.19 11.58 -6.93
N GLU A 68 2.48 11.87 -7.12
CA GLU A 68 3.54 10.87 -7.03
C GLU A 68 3.74 10.42 -5.59
N VAL A 69 3.95 9.12 -5.41
CA VAL A 69 4.05 8.49 -4.10
C VAL A 69 5.21 7.51 -4.05
N PHE A 70 5.89 7.51 -2.91
CA PHE A 70 6.69 6.40 -2.43
C PHE A 70 6.15 5.96 -1.07
N GLY A 71 5.95 4.65 -0.89
CA GLY A 71 5.22 4.14 0.27
C GLY A 71 5.69 2.78 0.74
N LEU A 72 5.62 2.58 2.05
CA LEU A 72 5.74 1.27 2.70
C LEU A 72 4.34 0.69 2.98
N VAL A 73 4.17 -0.60 2.68
CA VAL A 73 2.93 -1.36 2.88
C VAL A 73 3.19 -2.58 3.77
N GLY A 74 2.20 -2.97 4.57
CA GLY A 74 2.26 -4.20 5.37
C GLY A 74 3.13 -4.15 6.64
N GLY A 75 3.64 -2.98 7.04
CA GLY A 75 4.45 -2.81 8.25
C GLY A 75 3.68 -2.43 9.53
N VAL A 76 4.33 -2.53 10.70
CA VAL A 76 3.84 -2.10 12.02
C VAL A 76 3.80 -0.57 12.22
N THR A 77 4.38 0.19 11.29
CA THR A 77 4.31 1.66 11.29
C THR A 77 3.09 2.13 10.50
N PRO A 78 2.37 3.17 10.97
CA PRO A 78 1.32 3.80 10.16
C PRO A 78 1.90 4.19 8.80
N PHE A 79 1.17 3.86 7.72
CA PHE A 79 1.56 4.01 6.31
C PHE A 79 2.55 5.17 6.10
N GLY A 80 3.83 4.83 5.90
CA GLY A 80 4.89 5.80 5.65
C GLY A 80 4.86 6.25 4.19
N LEU A 81 3.91 7.13 3.85
CA LEU A 81 3.80 7.72 2.51
C LEU A 81 4.61 9.02 2.44
N ARG A 82 5.37 9.18 1.36
CA ARG A 82 6.18 10.37 1.08
C ARG A 82 5.90 10.89 -0.33
N ARG A 83 5.86 12.22 -0.46
CA ARG A 83 5.70 12.97 -1.73
C ARG A 83 7.01 13.54 -2.26
N ASP A 84 7.98 13.70 -1.37
CA ASP A 84 9.24 14.42 -1.60
C ASP A 84 10.38 13.52 -2.10
N ILE A 85 10.17 12.20 -2.11
CA ILE A 85 11.20 11.22 -2.49
C ILE A 85 11.18 10.88 -4.00
N CYS A 86 10.05 11.07 -4.69
CA CYS A 86 9.88 10.63 -6.09
C CYS A 86 10.46 11.58 -7.16
N ARG A 87 11.37 12.50 -6.81
CA ARG A 87 11.96 13.46 -7.76
C ARG A 87 13.27 12.98 -8.38
#